data_AF-A0AAW2GDS8-F1
#
_entry.id   AF-A0AAW2GDS8-F1
#
_cell.length_a   1.000
_cell.length_b   1.000
_cell.length_c   1.000
_cell.angle_alpha   90.00
_cell.angle_beta   90.00
_cell.angle_gamma   90.00
#
_symmetry.space_group_name_H-M   'P 1'
#
loop_
_entity.id
_entity.type
_entity.pdbx_description
1 polymer ?
#
loop_
_entity_poly.entity_id
_entity_poly.type
_entity_poly.pdbx_seq_one_letter_code
_entity_poly.pdbx_strand_id
1 'polypeptide(L)'
;MRLVEWLDDEGIDLITPKLLHPHPNTYTYSKRLAETLVSNEYPTLPCCIARPSIVIPSYQEPMPGWVDNLNGPTGLMVGAGKGVIRSMHCNGDYHAEVIPVDFATNTIITIAYKLGTEWQNTQKSIPVVNITQGNVRPITWGEVLETGRTKLHEYPFEGQVWFPDGDIRSTKFIHNLFVFFFHLIPAYLIDFLMLILRQKRFMVRIQKRISDGLEVLQYFTTREWKFYNDKYLKLDKDQSDYDRNNFRIVRYDIDINTYFKHIILGARQYCMKENLSTLPKARRHQKIMYVVHVTTVYLFYFGILYFIYNNVGIVKLCLDYVTDIIKSLPLIGGLLQKIHL
;
A
#
# COMPACT_ATOMS: atom_id res chain seq x y z
N MET A 1 -18.99 -2.68 29.17
CA MET A 1 -20.04 -3.31 28.34
C MET A 1 -21.46 -2.90 28.72
N ARG A 2 -21.71 -2.32 29.91
CA ARG A 2 -23.05 -1.84 30.33
C ARG A 2 -23.80 -0.97 29.32
N LEU A 3 -23.10 -0.19 28.49
CA LEU A 3 -23.74 0.69 27.51
C LEU A 3 -24.41 -0.07 26.34
N VAL A 4 -23.82 -1.19 25.89
CA VAL A 4 -24.43 -2.06 24.87
C VAL A 4 -25.48 -3.02 25.45
N GLU A 5 -25.58 -3.11 26.77
CA GLU A 5 -26.67 -3.85 27.45
C GLU A 5 -27.95 -3.00 27.55
N TRP A 6 -27.84 -1.67 27.42
CA TRP A 6 -28.95 -0.72 27.67
C TRP A 6 -29.49 -0.07 26.39
N LEU A 7 -28.78 -0.20 25.27
CA LEU A 7 -29.14 0.39 23.98
C LEU A 7 -29.38 -0.72 22.97
N ASP A 8 -30.37 -0.51 22.11
CA ASP A 8 -30.58 -1.30 20.90
C ASP A 8 -29.58 -0.92 19.81
N ASP A 9 -29.56 -1.69 18.71
CA ASP A 9 -28.61 -1.49 17.61
C ASP A 9 -28.73 -0.08 17.00
N GLU A 10 -29.95 0.45 16.85
CA GLU A 10 -30.17 1.82 16.36
C GLU A 10 -29.59 2.88 17.30
N GLY A 11 -29.80 2.71 18.62
CA GLY A 11 -29.22 3.58 19.63
C GLY A 11 -27.69 3.55 19.62
N ILE A 12 -27.09 2.37 19.46
CA ILE A 12 -25.64 2.19 19.35
C ILE A 12 -25.10 2.88 18.08
N ASP A 13 -25.74 2.68 16.94
CA ASP A 13 -25.33 3.29 15.68
C ASP A 13 -25.39 4.84 15.75
N LEU A 14 -26.42 5.38 16.39
CA LEU A 14 -26.61 6.82 16.55
C LEU A 14 -25.48 7.47 17.38
N ILE A 15 -25.00 6.80 18.43
CA ILE A 15 -23.96 7.36 19.32
C ILE A 15 -22.53 7.02 18.89
N THR A 16 -22.35 5.97 18.07
CA THR A 16 -21.04 5.47 17.66
C THR A 16 -20.12 6.56 17.11
N PRO A 17 -20.56 7.49 16.24
CA PRO A 17 -19.70 8.57 15.75
C PRO A 17 -19.14 9.46 16.87
N LYS A 18 -19.94 9.74 17.90
CA LYS A 18 -19.51 10.53 19.07
C LYS A 18 -18.57 9.75 19.98
N LEU A 19 -18.78 8.44 20.13
CA LEU A 19 -17.90 7.58 20.92
C LEU A 19 -16.54 7.39 20.24
N LEU A 20 -16.52 7.25 18.92
CA LEU A 20 -15.29 7.07 18.17
C LEU A 20 -14.46 8.34 18.13
N HIS A 21 -15.05 9.52 17.97
CA HIS A 21 -14.30 10.77 17.87
C HIS A 21 -13.37 10.97 19.10
N PRO A 22 -12.07 11.30 18.91
CA PRO A 22 -11.39 11.73 17.68
C PRO A 22 -10.74 10.59 16.85
N HIS A 23 -11.00 9.33 17.18
CA HIS A 23 -10.40 8.20 16.50
C HIS A 23 -10.99 7.98 15.10
N PRO A 24 -10.15 7.72 14.08
CA PRO A 24 -10.61 7.53 12.70
C PRO A 24 -11.38 6.23 12.47
N ASN A 25 -11.26 5.26 13.37
CA ASN A 25 -11.90 3.95 13.24
C ASN A 25 -11.99 3.24 14.60
N THR A 26 -12.78 2.17 14.64
CA THR A 26 -12.97 1.30 15.82
C THR A 26 -11.66 0.66 16.29
N TYR A 27 -10.73 0.35 15.37
CA TYR A 27 -9.43 -0.21 15.71
C TYR A 27 -8.62 0.72 16.62
N THR A 28 -8.41 1.97 16.22
CA THR A 28 -7.65 2.94 17.02
C THR A 28 -8.33 3.29 18.33
N TYR A 29 -9.67 3.37 18.34
CA TYR A 29 -10.46 3.55 19.55
C TYR A 29 -10.28 2.39 20.54
N SER A 30 -10.44 1.15 20.07
CA SER A 30 -10.27 -0.05 20.91
C SER A 30 -8.84 -0.18 21.46
N LYS A 31 -7.81 0.16 20.68
CA LYS A 31 -6.42 0.19 21.15
C LYS A 31 -6.21 1.24 22.23
N ARG A 32 -6.83 2.43 22.10
CA ARG A 32 -6.77 3.46 23.15
C ARG A 32 -7.44 3.01 24.45
N LEU A 33 -8.58 2.31 24.36
CA LEU A 33 -9.23 1.72 25.52
C LEU A 33 -8.37 0.65 26.18
N ALA A 34 -7.75 -0.23 25.38
CA ALA A 34 -6.84 -1.26 25.89
C ALA A 34 -5.66 -0.65 26.66
N GLU A 35 -5.02 0.40 26.12
CA GLU A 35 -3.95 1.10 26.83
C GLU A 35 -4.41 1.73 28.14
N THR A 36 -5.63 2.26 28.17
CA THR A 36 -6.22 2.84 29.39
C THR A 36 -6.45 1.77 30.46
N LEU A 37 -6.97 0.61 30.06
CA LEU A 37 -7.12 -0.54 30.95
C LEU A 37 -5.78 -1.00 31.52
N VAL A 38 -4.76 -1.18 30.66
CA VAL A 38 -3.42 -1.60 31.11
C VAL A 38 -2.80 -0.56 32.04
N SER A 39 -2.98 0.74 31.75
CA SER A 39 -2.49 1.82 32.62
C SER A 39 -3.16 1.83 34.00
N ASN A 40 -4.43 1.45 34.11
CA ASN A 40 -5.14 1.38 35.39
C ASN A 40 -4.66 0.21 36.25
N GLU A 41 -4.21 -0.89 35.63
CA GLU A 41 -3.68 -2.07 36.33
C GLU A 41 -2.18 -1.95 36.66
N TYR A 42 -1.46 -1.00 36.07
CA TYR A 42 -0.02 -0.81 36.30
C TYR A 42 0.41 -0.73 37.78
N PRO A 43 -0.36 -0.10 38.71
CA PRO A 43 0.03 -0.07 40.13
C PRO A 43 0.13 -1.44 40.80
N THR A 44 -0.56 -2.46 40.28
CA THR A 44 -0.61 -3.82 40.83
C THR A 44 0.03 -4.86 39.93
N LEU A 45 0.21 -4.55 38.64
CA LEU A 45 0.78 -5.45 37.64
C LEU A 45 1.95 -4.77 36.90
N PRO A 46 3.18 -5.31 36.95
CA PRO A 46 4.29 -4.78 36.18
C PRO A 46 4.03 -4.97 34.68
N CYS A 47 3.67 -3.89 33.99
CA CYS A 47 3.35 -3.91 32.57
C CYS A 47 3.94 -2.70 31.83
N CYS A 48 3.98 -2.78 30.50
CA CYS A 48 4.45 -1.74 29.60
C CYS A 48 3.52 -1.67 28.39
N ILE A 49 3.33 -0.47 27.84
CA ILE A 49 2.64 -0.27 26.57
C ILE A 49 3.68 -0.24 25.45
N ALA A 50 3.65 -1.24 24.58
CA ALA A 50 4.43 -1.27 23.34
C ALA A 50 3.56 -0.80 22.16
N ARG A 51 4.02 0.23 21.44
CA ARG A 51 3.32 0.81 20.29
C ARG A 51 4.13 0.64 19.01
N PRO A 52 3.99 -0.49 18.29
CA PRO A 52 4.60 -0.63 16.98
C PRO A 52 3.93 0.32 15.96
N SER A 53 4.73 0.83 15.02
CA SER A 53 4.22 1.45 13.79
C SER A 53 3.64 0.37 12.85
N ILE A 54 3.40 0.71 11.58
CA ILE A 54 2.80 -0.24 10.63
C ILE A 54 3.72 -1.45 10.45
N VAL A 55 3.27 -2.60 10.93
CA VAL A 55 4.06 -3.83 10.88
C VAL A 55 4.11 -4.35 9.44
N ILE A 56 5.32 -4.64 8.97
CA ILE A 56 5.62 -5.19 7.64
C ILE A 56 6.31 -6.56 7.76
N PRO A 57 6.42 -7.34 6.67
CA PRO A 57 6.99 -8.69 6.71
C PRO A 57 8.38 -8.71 7.34
N SER A 58 8.78 -9.85 7.89
CA SER A 58 10.04 -9.96 8.63
C SER A 58 11.25 -9.55 7.80
N TYR A 59 12.23 -8.95 8.46
CA TYR A 59 13.49 -8.62 7.83
C TYR A 59 14.46 -9.81 7.83
N GLN A 60 14.56 -10.54 8.94
CA GLN A 60 15.46 -11.68 9.14
C GLN A 60 14.74 -12.93 9.65
N GLU A 61 13.96 -12.82 10.73
CA GLU A 61 13.41 -13.99 11.43
C GLU A 61 11.87 -14.07 11.34
N PRO A 62 11.26 -15.27 11.29
CA PRO A 62 11.88 -16.59 11.23
C PRO A 62 12.56 -16.89 9.88
N MET A 63 12.25 -16.12 8.85
CA MET A 63 12.94 -16.10 7.55
C MET A 63 12.64 -14.77 6.85
N PRO A 64 13.52 -14.27 5.97
CA PRO A 64 13.30 -12.96 5.31
C PRO A 64 12.02 -12.91 4.47
N GLY A 65 11.24 -11.84 4.65
CA GLY A 65 9.99 -11.60 3.92
C GLY A 65 8.80 -12.43 4.42
N TRP A 66 8.92 -13.14 5.54
CA TRP A 66 7.82 -13.92 6.09
C TRP A 66 6.64 -13.02 6.49
N VAL A 67 5.44 -13.45 6.07
CA VAL A 67 4.16 -12.83 6.37
C VAL A 67 3.05 -13.86 6.23
N ASP A 68 2.06 -13.82 7.11
CA ASP A 68 1.00 -14.82 7.22
C ASP A 68 -0.33 -14.39 6.59
N ASN A 69 -0.51 -13.09 6.30
CA ASN A 69 -1.78 -12.54 5.84
C ASN A 69 -1.62 -11.38 4.84
N LEU A 70 -2.74 -11.00 4.22
CA LEU A 70 -2.83 -9.87 3.27
C LEU A 70 -3.28 -8.57 3.97
N ASN A 71 -3.11 -8.43 5.28
CA ASN A 71 -3.55 -7.22 5.97
C ASN A 71 -2.60 -6.05 5.68
N GLY A 72 -3.16 -4.84 5.65
CA GLY A 72 -2.40 -3.60 5.53
C GLY A 72 -1.50 -3.55 4.29
N PRO A 73 -0.18 -3.25 4.43
CA PRO A 73 0.74 -3.06 3.31
C PRO A 73 0.88 -4.27 2.38
N THR A 74 0.81 -5.50 2.90
CA THR A 74 0.99 -6.72 2.08
C THR A 74 -0.15 -6.87 1.08
N GLY A 75 -1.40 -6.65 1.51
CA GLY A 75 -2.56 -6.69 0.61
C GLY A 75 -2.53 -5.60 -0.44
N LEU A 76 -2.11 -4.38 -0.05
CA LEU A 76 -1.92 -3.26 -0.98
C LEU A 76 -0.88 -3.59 -2.05
N MET A 77 0.27 -4.11 -1.65
CA MET A 77 1.34 -4.52 -2.57
C MET A 77 0.87 -5.61 -3.53
N VAL A 78 0.16 -6.62 -3.04
CA VAL A 78 -0.40 -7.69 -3.89
C VAL A 78 -1.44 -7.13 -4.88
N GLY A 79 -2.34 -6.27 -4.40
CA GLY A 79 -3.37 -5.65 -5.24
C GLY A 79 -2.77 -4.74 -6.32
N ALA A 80 -1.76 -3.95 -5.97
CA ALA A 80 -1.01 -3.13 -6.92
C ALA A 80 -0.23 -3.99 -7.92
N GLY A 81 0.48 -5.02 -7.43
CA GLY A 81 1.28 -5.94 -8.25
C GLY A 81 0.46 -6.80 -9.20
N LYS A 82 -0.80 -7.11 -8.88
CA LYS A 82 -1.76 -7.78 -9.77
C LYS A 82 -2.49 -6.81 -10.73
N GLY A 83 -2.24 -5.50 -10.60
CA GLY A 83 -2.83 -4.47 -11.45
C GLY A 83 -4.29 -4.15 -11.13
N VAL A 84 -4.83 -4.64 -10.01
CA VAL A 84 -6.22 -4.35 -9.59
C VAL A 84 -6.33 -3.04 -8.80
N ILE A 85 -5.23 -2.59 -8.18
CA ILE A 85 -5.09 -1.27 -7.56
C ILE A 85 -4.28 -0.37 -8.50
N ARG A 86 -4.99 0.56 -9.15
CA ARG A 86 -4.42 1.57 -10.06
C ARG A 86 -4.28 2.97 -9.44
N SER A 87 -4.88 3.22 -8.27
CA SER A 87 -4.79 4.51 -7.59
C SER A 87 -4.95 4.33 -6.08
N MET A 88 -4.20 5.11 -5.31
CA MET A 88 -4.30 5.18 -3.86
C MET A 88 -4.25 6.64 -3.40
N HIS A 89 -5.17 7.04 -2.51
CA HIS A 89 -5.09 8.36 -1.87
C HIS A 89 -4.02 8.34 -0.78
N CYS A 90 -2.88 8.96 -1.09
CA CYS A 90 -1.69 8.98 -0.25
C CYS A 90 -0.86 10.22 -0.60
N ASN A 91 -0.26 10.85 0.40
CA ASN A 91 0.74 11.87 0.17
C ASN A 91 2.15 11.23 0.15
N GLY A 92 2.77 11.26 -1.02
CA GLY A 92 4.08 10.66 -1.26
C GLY A 92 5.21 11.29 -0.46
N ASP A 93 5.07 12.54 -0.05
CA ASP A 93 6.11 13.31 0.65
C ASP A 93 6.15 13.01 2.15
N TYR A 94 5.15 12.29 2.68
CA TYR A 94 5.08 11.97 4.11
C TYR A 94 5.87 10.71 4.43
N HIS A 95 6.45 10.72 5.63
CA HIS A 95 7.19 9.60 6.19
C HIS A 95 6.29 8.36 6.34
N ALA A 96 6.80 7.22 5.86
CA ALA A 96 6.19 5.91 6.02
C ALA A 96 6.71 5.27 7.31
N GLU A 97 5.92 5.35 8.37
CA GLU A 97 6.26 4.74 9.66
C GLU A 97 5.92 3.26 9.64
N VAL A 98 6.92 2.44 9.30
CA VAL A 98 6.83 0.98 9.23
C VAL A 98 7.86 0.30 10.11
N ILE A 99 7.60 -0.93 10.55
CA ILE A 99 8.54 -1.72 11.33
C ILE A 99 8.47 -3.21 10.93
N PRO A 100 9.59 -3.90 10.70
CA PRO A 100 9.59 -5.35 10.50
C PRO A 100 8.99 -6.08 11.70
N VAL A 101 8.20 -7.14 11.45
CA VAL A 101 7.53 -7.92 12.51
C VAL A 101 8.51 -8.56 13.49
N ASP A 102 9.67 -8.98 13.04
CA ASP A 102 10.74 -9.54 13.87
C ASP A 102 11.33 -8.49 14.81
N PHE A 103 11.55 -7.27 14.32
CA PHE A 103 12.06 -6.19 15.17
C PHE A 103 11.03 -5.81 16.25
N ALA A 104 9.75 -5.72 15.87
CA ALA A 104 8.67 -5.47 16.83
C ALA A 104 8.58 -6.59 17.88
N THR A 105 8.71 -7.85 17.46
CA THR A 105 8.65 -9.02 18.34
C THR A 105 9.84 -9.06 19.30
N ASN A 106 11.06 -8.91 18.78
CA ASN A 106 12.28 -8.85 19.59
C ASN A 106 12.25 -7.70 20.59
N THR A 107 11.62 -6.58 20.22
CA THR A 107 11.43 -5.45 21.15
C THR A 107 10.48 -5.80 22.27
N ILE A 108 9.38 -6.50 22.00
CA ILE A 108 8.45 -6.95 23.04
C ILE A 108 9.15 -7.92 24.01
N ILE A 109 9.97 -8.84 23.50
CA ILE A 109 10.78 -9.76 24.32
C ILE A 109 11.75 -8.96 25.21
N THR A 110 12.45 -7.98 24.64
CA THR A 110 13.40 -7.13 25.36
C THR A 110 12.71 -6.29 26.43
N ILE A 111 11.52 -5.74 26.14
CA ILE A 111 10.69 -5.02 27.11
C ILE A 111 10.31 -5.95 28.27
N ALA A 112 9.88 -7.18 27.99
CA ALA A 112 9.51 -8.14 29.03
C ALA A 112 10.69 -8.46 29.96
N TYR A 113 11.88 -8.65 29.40
CA TYR A 113 13.11 -8.82 30.18
C TYR A 113 13.37 -7.60 31.08
N LYS A 114 13.37 -6.39 30.52
CA LYS A 114 13.60 -5.15 31.27
C LYS A 114 12.55 -4.90 32.36
N LEU A 115 11.28 -5.23 32.10
CA LEU A 115 10.22 -5.23 33.10
C LEU A 115 10.49 -6.21 34.24
N GLY A 116 11.03 -7.39 33.95
CA GLY A 116 11.35 -8.41 34.92
C GLY A 116 12.60 -8.12 35.78
N THR A 117 13.54 -7.33 35.27
CA THR A 117 14.84 -7.14 35.92
C THR A 117 15.10 -5.72 36.45
N GLU A 118 14.64 -4.68 35.76
CA GLU A 118 15.05 -3.29 36.02
C GLU A 118 13.88 -2.35 36.31
N TRP A 119 12.75 -2.51 35.60
CA TRP A 119 11.64 -1.56 35.66
C TRP A 119 10.59 -1.88 36.73
N GLN A 120 10.81 -2.91 37.54
CA GLN A 120 9.91 -3.24 38.66
C GLN A 120 9.91 -2.09 39.68
N ASN A 121 8.73 -1.50 39.93
CA ASN A 121 8.47 -0.50 40.96
C ASN A 121 9.29 0.81 40.88
N THR A 122 10.02 1.06 39.78
CA THR A 122 10.88 2.25 39.65
C THR A 122 10.22 3.44 38.95
N GLN A 123 9.12 3.24 38.20
CA GLN A 123 8.46 4.32 37.46
C GLN A 123 7.12 4.72 38.09
N LYS A 124 6.90 6.03 38.25
CA LYS A 124 5.63 6.61 38.75
C LYS A 124 4.46 6.46 37.76
N SER A 125 4.75 6.20 36.50
CA SER A 125 3.77 6.07 35.41
C SER A 125 4.16 4.90 34.52
N ILE A 126 3.17 4.24 33.91
CA ILE A 126 3.40 3.12 33.01
C ILE A 126 4.40 3.46 31.90
N PRO A 127 5.44 2.64 31.69
CA PRO A 127 6.35 2.80 30.56
C PRO A 127 5.59 2.65 29.23
N VAL A 128 5.80 3.59 28.32
CA VAL A 128 5.30 3.53 26.94
C VAL A 128 6.51 3.53 26.00
N VAL A 129 6.61 2.54 25.12
CA VAL A 129 7.69 2.39 24.13
C VAL A 129 7.09 2.44 22.73
N ASN A 130 7.41 3.50 21.97
CA ASN A 130 7.04 3.61 20.56
C ASN A 130 8.09 2.85 19.73
N ILE A 131 7.69 1.74 19.13
CA ILE A 131 8.53 0.87 18.31
C ILE A 131 8.37 1.31 16.85
N THR A 132 9.06 2.39 16.51
CA THR A 132 8.95 3.04 15.21
C THR A 132 10.36 3.26 14.66
N GLN A 133 10.48 3.41 13.34
CA GLN A 133 11.76 3.80 12.74
C GLN A 133 12.14 5.22 13.14
N GLY A 134 11.15 6.12 13.27
CA GLY A 134 11.40 7.51 13.64
C GLY A 134 12.45 8.12 12.72
N ASN A 135 13.48 8.74 13.29
CA ASN A 135 14.56 9.36 12.52
C ASN A 135 15.76 8.43 12.24
N VAL A 136 15.71 7.14 12.63
CA VAL A 136 16.80 6.19 12.39
C VAL A 136 17.04 6.02 10.89
N ARG A 137 15.95 5.91 10.14
CA ARG A 137 15.97 5.85 8.69
C ARG A 137 14.65 6.37 8.14
N PRO A 138 14.53 7.68 7.91
CA PRO A 138 13.33 8.22 7.27
C PRO A 138 13.20 7.64 5.86
N ILE A 139 12.02 7.14 5.52
CA ILE A 139 11.62 6.74 4.18
C ILE A 139 10.23 7.31 3.92
N THR A 140 10.00 7.84 2.73
CA THR A 140 8.72 8.43 2.34
C THR A 140 7.80 7.39 1.66
N TRP A 141 6.49 7.65 1.63
CA TRP A 141 5.56 6.80 0.89
C TRP A 141 5.87 6.75 -0.62
N GLY A 142 6.39 7.85 -1.19
CA GLY A 142 6.87 7.89 -2.57
C GLY A 142 8.03 6.93 -2.82
N GLU A 143 9.05 6.94 -1.95
CA GLU A 143 10.19 6.02 -2.06
C GLU A 143 9.77 4.55 -1.89
N VAL A 144 8.84 4.27 -0.97
CA VAL A 144 8.23 2.94 -0.79
C VAL A 144 7.54 2.48 -2.08
N LEU A 145 6.76 3.36 -2.71
CA LEU A 145 6.05 3.06 -3.95
C LEU A 145 7.02 2.79 -5.11
N GLU A 146 8.00 3.66 -5.35
CA GLU A 146 8.96 3.53 -6.45
C GLU A 146 9.81 2.26 -6.31
N THR A 147 10.32 2.00 -5.10
CA THR A 147 11.13 0.82 -4.82
C THR A 147 10.29 -0.46 -4.95
N GLY A 148 9.08 -0.43 -4.39
CA GLY A 148 8.12 -1.52 -4.51
C GLY A 148 7.74 -1.80 -5.97
N ARG A 149 7.46 -0.77 -6.77
CA ARG A 149 7.11 -0.90 -8.19
C ARG A 149 8.24 -1.55 -8.98
N THR A 150 9.46 -1.06 -8.81
CA THR A 150 10.65 -1.60 -9.48
C THR A 150 10.80 -3.09 -9.18
N LYS A 151 10.71 -3.47 -7.90
CA LYS A 151 10.86 -4.88 -7.51
C LYS A 151 9.66 -5.74 -7.91
N LEU A 152 8.45 -5.20 -7.95
CA LEU A 152 7.28 -5.91 -8.47
C LEU A 152 7.41 -6.21 -9.96
N HIS A 153 8.11 -5.36 -10.74
CA HIS A 153 8.38 -5.64 -12.14
C HIS A 153 9.46 -6.70 -12.33
N GLU A 154 10.43 -6.80 -11.42
CA GLU A 154 11.43 -7.87 -11.43
C GLU A 154 10.85 -9.22 -10.97
N TYR A 155 9.91 -9.20 -10.00
CA TYR A 155 9.32 -10.36 -9.35
C TYR A 155 7.79 -10.32 -9.36
N PRO A 156 7.14 -10.38 -10.55
CA PRO A 156 5.69 -10.21 -10.66
C PRO A 156 4.90 -11.37 -10.09
N PHE A 157 3.72 -11.08 -9.54
CA PHE A 157 2.73 -12.09 -9.16
C PHE A 157 2.12 -12.79 -10.38
N GLU A 158 1.61 -14.00 -10.19
CA GLU A 158 0.79 -14.67 -11.21
C GLU A 158 -0.57 -13.97 -11.38
N GLY A 159 -1.20 -14.19 -12.54
CA GLY A 159 -2.58 -13.76 -12.77
C GLY A 159 -2.79 -12.25 -12.68
N GLN A 160 -1.82 -11.45 -13.13
CA GLN A 160 -2.01 -10.00 -13.25
C GLN A 160 -3.19 -9.72 -14.18
N VAL A 161 -4.16 -8.95 -13.69
CA VAL A 161 -5.34 -8.53 -14.45
C VAL A 161 -4.97 -7.38 -15.38
N TRP A 162 -4.00 -6.57 -14.97
CA TRP A 162 -3.47 -5.46 -15.74
C TRP A 162 -1.99 -5.27 -15.43
N PHE A 163 -1.27 -4.53 -16.27
CA PHE A 163 0.12 -4.17 -15.98
C PHE A 163 0.21 -3.35 -14.67
N PRO A 164 1.15 -3.63 -13.75
CA PRO A 164 1.23 -2.95 -12.45
C PRO A 164 1.91 -1.57 -12.59
N ASP A 165 1.10 -0.58 -12.95
CA ASP A 165 1.49 0.83 -13.15
C ASP A 165 0.49 1.76 -12.42
N GLY A 166 0.13 1.36 -11.21
CA GLY A 166 -0.66 2.18 -10.30
C GLY A 166 0.19 3.25 -9.63
N ASP A 167 -0.47 4.29 -9.13
CA ASP A 167 0.22 5.44 -8.56
C ASP A 167 -0.55 6.07 -7.38
N ILE A 168 0.16 6.79 -6.53
CA ILE A 168 -0.42 7.54 -5.41
C ILE A 168 -0.92 8.91 -5.87
N ARG A 169 -1.94 9.42 -5.18
CA ARG A 169 -2.57 10.70 -5.46
C ARG A 169 -2.77 11.43 -4.14
N SER A 170 -2.23 12.63 -3.99
CA SER A 170 -2.36 13.43 -2.76
C SER A 170 -3.77 14.02 -2.60
N THR A 171 -4.46 14.27 -3.71
CA THR A 171 -5.79 14.90 -3.74
C THR A 171 -6.89 13.86 -3.88
N LYS A 172 -7.88 13.89 -2.97
CA LYS A 172 -9.03 12.95 -2.97
C LYS A 172 -9.84 13.01 -4.28
N PHE A 173 -10.02 14.19 -4.84
CA PHE A 173 -10.73 14.38 -6.10
C PHE A 173 -10.05 13.64 -7.26
N ILE A 174 -8.73 13.82 -7.43
CA ILE A 174 -7.96 13.15 -8.47
C ILE A 174 -7.96 11.63 -8.23
N HIS A 175 -7.78 11.19 -6.98
CA HIS A 175 -7.91 9.77 -6.64
C HIS A 175 -9.27 9.20 -7.09
N ASN A 176 -10.38 9.85 -6.75
CA ASN A 176 -11.73 9.38 -7.11
C ASN A 176 -11.95 9.34 -8.63
N LEU A 177 -11.38 10.30 -9.38
CA LEU A 177 -11.41 10.28 -10.85
C LEU A 177 -10.73 9.02 -11.39
N PHE A 178 -9.55 8.70 -10.87
CA PHE A 178 -8.83 7.49 -11.27
C PHE A 178 -9.54 6.20 -10.83
N VAL A 179 -10.13 6.17 -9.63
CA VAL A 179 -10.94 5.03 -9.17
C VAL A 179 -12.12 4.81 -10.12
N PHE A 180 -12.83 5.86 -10.52
CA PHE A 180 -13.95 5.76 -11.46
C PHE A 180 -13.51 5.16 -12.80
N PHE A 181 -12.48 5.73 -13.43
CA PHE A 181 -12.05 5.30 -14.77
C PHE A 181 -11.27 3.99 -14.80
N PHE A 182 -10.44 3.72 -13.79
CA PHE A 182 -9.49 2.61 -13.82
C PHE A 182 -9.83 1.47 -12.87
N HIS A 183 -10.77 1.64 -11.94
CA HIS A 183 -11.26 0.54 -11.09
C HIS A 183 -12.72 0.21 -11.43
N LEU A 184 -13.63 1.19 -11.36
CA LEU A 184 -15.07 0.95 -11.43
C LEU A 184 -15.54 0.54 -12.83
N ILE A 185 -15.25 1.36 -13.85
CA ILE A 185 -15.64 1.06 -15.24
C ILE A 185 -15.07 -0.30 -15.70
N PRO A 186 -13.76 -0.59 -15.54
CA PRO A 186 -13.22 -1.89 -15.93
C PRO A 186 -13.83 -3.06 -15.15
N ALA A 187 -14.15 -2.87 -13.87
CA ALA A 187 -14.76 -3.94 -13.07
C ALA A 187 -16.17 -4.31 -13.56
N TYR A 188 -17.01 -3.31 -13.85
CA TYR A 188 -18.33 -3.56 -14.43
C TYR A 188 -18.24 -4.16 -15.83
N LEU A 189 -17.30 -3.71 -16.65
CA LEU A 189 -17.06 -4.28 -17.97
C LEU A 189 -16.67 -5.77 -17.87
N ILE A 190 -15.74 -6.11 -16.98
CA ILE A 190 -15.31 -7.51 -16.77
C ILE A 190 -16.48 -8.35 -16.27
N ASP A 191 -17.25 -7.89 -15.28
CA ASP A 191 -18.40 -8.64 -14.78
C ASP A 191 -19.54 -8.76 -15.81
N PHE A 192 -19.71 -7.77 -16.70
CA PHE A 192 -20.64 -7.83 -17.82
C PHE A 192 -20.19 -8.88 -18.86
N LEU A 193 -18.91 -8.92 -19.22
CA LEU A 193 -18.36 -9.96 -20.08
C LEU A 193 -18.51 -11.36 -19.45
N MET A 194 -18.23 -11.49 -18.16
CA MET A 194 -18.46 -12.74 -17.43
C MET A 194 -19.93 -13.15 -17.48
N LEU A 195 -20.87 -12.21 -17.36
CA LEU A 195 -22.30 -12.48 -17.48
C LEU A 195 -22.67 -13.04 -18.87
N ILE A 196 -22.19 -12.40 -19.95
CA ILE A 196 -22.41 -12.87 -21.34
C ILE A 196 -21.84 -14.28 -21.53
N LEU A 197 -20.64 -14.53 -20.99
CA LEU A 197 -19.96 -15.83 -21.06
C LEU A 197 -20.52 -16.87 -20.07
N ARG A 198 -21.60 -16.56 -19.34
CA ARG A 198 -22.21 -17.41 -18.30
C ARG A 198 -21.22 -17.84 -17.21
N GLN A 199 -20.22 -17.00 -16.94
CA GLN A 199 -19.23 -17.16 -15.88
C GLN A 199 -19.64 -16.39 -14.61
N LYS A 200 -19.02 -16.75 -13.48
CA LYS A 200 -19.27 -16.10 -12.19
C LYS A 200 -18.69 -14.69 -12.18
N ARG A 201 -19.54 -13.69 -11.93
CA ARG A 201 -19.16 -12.30 -11.67
C ARG A 201 -18.38 -12.18 -10.36
N PHE A 202 -17.30 -11.41 -10.36
CA PHE A 202 -16.43 -11.29 -9.20
C PHE A 202 -15.70 -9.96 -9.08
N MET A 203 -15.49 -9.22 -10.17
CA MET A 203 -14.57 -8.09 -10.20
C MET A 203 -15.09 -6.89 -9.41
N VAL A 204 -16.39 -6.57 -9.51
CA VAL A 204 -16.99 -5.47 -8.72
C VAL A 204 -16.89 -5.75 -7.22
N ARG A 205 -17.10 -7.00 -6.80
CA ARG A 205 -16.94 -7.41 -5.40
C ARG A 205 -15.49 -7.28 -4.93
N ILE A 206 -14.51 -7.61 -5.78
CA ILE A 206 -13.09 -7.41 -5.46
C ILE A 206 -12.79 -5.91 -5.32
N GLN A 207 -13.23 -5.08 -6.25
CA GLN A 207 -13.00 -3.63 -6.18
C GLN A 207 -13.65 -2.98 -4.96
N LYS A 208 -14.83 -3.45 -4.54
CA LYS A 208 -15.46 -3.00 -3.29
C LYS A 208 -14.56 -3.30 -2.08
N ARG A 209 -14.09 -4.53 -1.93
CA ARG A 209 -13.17 -4.92 -0.83
C ARG A 209 -11.86 -4.13 -0.84
N ILE A 210 -11.32 -3.86 -2.03
CA ILE A 210 -10.13 -3.02 -2.20
C ILE A 210 -10.41 -1.59 -1.72
N SER A 211 -11.55 -1.01 -2.14
CA SER A 211 -11.94 0.35 -1.76
C SER A 211 -12.12 0.49 -0.26
N ASP A 212 -12.85 -0.45 0.36
CA ASP A 212 -13.07 -0.50 1.81
C ASP A 212 -11.72 -0.59 2.56
N GLY A 213 -10.80 -1.44 2.08
CA GLY A 213 -9.46 -1.59 2.68
C GLY A 213 -8.58 -0.35 2.54
N LEU A 214 -8.61 0.31 1.37
CA LEU A 214 -7.87 1.55 1.14
C LEU A 214 -8.39 2.69 2.02
N GLU A 215 -9.71 2.82 2.18
CA GLU A 215 -10.32 3.88 2.99
C GLU A 215 -9.84 3.84 4.45
N VAL A 216 -9.71 2.63 5.03
CA VAL A 216 -9.16 2.46 6.39
C VAL A 216 -7.72 2.98 6.52
N LEU A 217 -6.92 2.90 5.45
CA LEU A 217 -5.53 3.35 5.43
C LEU A 217 -5.37 4.85 5.18
N GLN A 218 -6.33 5.48 4.46
CA GLN A 218 -6.23 6.87 4.04
C GLN A 218 -5.95 7.84 5.18
N TYR A 219 -6.51 7.60 6.37
CA TYR A 219 -6.26 8.47 7.51
C TYR A 219 -4.77 8.57 7.86
N PHE A 220 -4.05 7.44 7.76
CA PHE A 220 -2.64 7.32 8.13
C PHE A 220 -1.71 7.75 6.99
N THR A 221 -2.09 7.53 5.73
CA THR A 221 -1.25 7.80 4.55
C THR A 221 -1.40 9.22 4.00
N THR A 222 -2.33 10.01 4.54
CA THR A 222 -2.60 11.42 4.15
C THR A 222 -2.25 12.42 5.25
N ARG A 223 -1.58 11.98 6.32
CA ARG A 223 -1.09 12.81 7.43
C ARG A 223 0.36 12.47 7.71
N GLU A 224 1.13 13.47 8.12
CA GLU A 224 2.48 13.26 8.62
C GLU A 224 2.41 12.88 10.10
N TRP A 225 3.14 11.82 10.47
CA TRP A 225 3.26 11.36 11.84
C TRP A 225 4.71 11.52 12.29
N LYS A 226 4.91 12.17 13.43
CA LYS A 226 6.22 12.31 14.06
C LYS A 226 6.20 11.60 15.39
N PHE A 227 6.87 10.44 15.45
CA PHE A 227 6.97 9.64 16.67
C PHE A 227 8.35 9.81 17.31
N TYR A 228 8.36 10.06 18.61
CA TYR A 228 9.58 10.01 19.41
C TYR A 228 9.80 8.58 19.93
N ASN A 229 10.99 8.02 19.68
CA ASN A 229 11.33 6.62 19.96
C ASN A 229 12.56 6.47 20.87
N ASP A 230 12.90 7.48 21.68
CA ASP A 230 14.11 7.49 22.52
C ASP A 230 14.21 6.26 23.45
N LYS A 231 13.09 5.84 24.03
CA LYS A 231 13.03 4.64 24.89
C LYS A 231 13.34 3.36 24.11
N TYR A 232 12.87 3.26 22.86
CA TYR A 232 13.16 2.12 21.99
C TYR A 232 14.64 2.08 21.60
N LEU A 233 15.23 3.22 21.24
CA LEU A 233 16.67 3.30 20.95
C LEU A 233 17.53 3.03 22.20
N LYS A 234 17.05 3.42 23.38
CA LYS A 234 17.73 3.10 24.63
C LYS A 234 17.73 1.59 24.90
N LEU A 235 16.63 0.89 24.64
CA LEU A 235 16.58 -0.58 24.79
C LEU A 235 17.68 -1.27 23.97
N ASP A 236 17.96 -0.80 22.76
CA ASP A 236 18.98 -1.37 21.86
C ASP A 236 20.41 -1.14 22.38
N LYS A 237 20.64 0.06 22.94
CA LYS A 237 21.92 0.44 23.55
C LYS A 237 22.19 -0.34 24.84
N ASP A 238 21.15 -0.58 25.63
CA ASP A 238 21.26 -1.27 26.91
C ASP A 238 21.39 -2.80 26.76
N GLN A 239 21.22 -3.37 25.55
CA GLN A 239 21.46 -4.79 25.28
C GLN A 239 22.96 -5.12 25.25
N SER A 240 23.30 -6.33 25.71
CA SER A 240 24.64 -6.91 25.51
C SER A 240 24.89 -7.17 24.02
N ASP A 241 26.15 -7.28 23.60
CA ASP A 241 26.46 -7.60 22.19
C ASP A 241 25.95 -8.99 21.78
N TYR A 242 25.88 -9.93 22.73
CA TYR A 242 25.27 -11.23 22.51
C TYR A 242 23.77 -11.09 22.24
N ASP A 243 23.04 -10.36 23.09
CA ASP A 243 21.60 -10.18 22.93
C ASP A 243 21.25 -9.32 21.72
N ARG A 244 22.03 -8.29 21.39
CA ARG A 244 21.80 -7.47 20.19
C ARG A 244 21.92 -8.28 18.89
N ASN A 245 22.68 -9.37 18.92
CA ASN A 245 22.80 -10.28 17.79
C ASN A 245 21.66 -11.31 17.70
N ASN A 246 21.11 -11.75 18.84
CA ASN A 246 20.02 -12.73 18.88
C ASN A 246 18.63 -12.09 18.87
N PHE A 247 18.45 -10.95 19.54
CA PHE A 247 17.22 -10.19 19.67
C PHE A 247 17.41 -8.81 19.05
N ARG A 248 17.73 -8.80 17.77
CA ARG A 248 17.95 -7.55 17.05
C ARG A 248 16.66 -6.74 16.98
N ILE A 249 16.71 -5.52 17.51
CA ILE A 249 15.56 -4.62 17.53
C ILE A 249 15.73 -3.42 16.63
N VAL A 250 16.93 -2.85 16.49
CA VAL A 250 17.23 -1.74 15.58
C VAL A 250 18.27 -2.16 14.55
N ARG A 251 18.15 -1.68 13.31
CA ARG A 251 19.18 -1.83 12.28
C ARG A 251 19.28 -0.58 11.41
N TYR A 252 20.47 0.03 11.36
CA TYR A 252 20.73 1.27 10.63
C TYR A 252 21.05 1.01 9.14
N ASP A 253 21.63 -0.14 8.81
CA ASP A 253 22.23 -0.50 7.52
C ASP A 253 21.33 -1.38 6.63
N ILE A 254 20.01 -1.27 6.72
CA ILE A 254 19.09 -2.09 5.90
C ILE A 254 19.26 -1.80 4.40
N ASP A 255 19.54 -2.80 3.57
CA ASP A 255 19.39 -2.67 2.13
C ASP A 255 17.90 -2.75 1.76
N ILE A 256 17.30 -1.60 1.46
CA ILE A 256 15.88 -1.48 1.08
C ILE A 256 15.59 -2.31 -0.17
N ASN A 257 16.46 -2.32 -1.17
CA ASN A 257 16.22 -3.06 -2.41
C ASN A 257 16.14 -4.57 -2.17
N THR A 258 17.09 -5.09 -1.41
CA THR A 258 17.10 -6.50 -1.01
C THR A 258 15.90 -6.84 -0.12
N TYR A 259 15.53 -5.93 0.78
CA TYR A 259 14.40 -6.16 1.67
C TYR A 259 13.06 -6.17 0.90
N PHE A 260 12.81 -5.23 -0.01
CA PHE A 260 11.61 -5.24 -0.86
C PHE A 260 11.52 -6.48 -1.74
N LYS A 261 12.66 -6.97 -2.26
CA LYS A 261 12.71 -8.27 -2.95
C LYS A 261 12.22 -9.39 -2.04
N HIS A 262 12.70 -9.48 -0.80
CA HIS A 262 12.25 -10.51 0.15
C HIS A 262 10.76 -10.36 0.48
N ILE A 263 10.27 -9.13 0.70
CA ILE A 263 8.85 -8.85 0.95
C ILE A 263 7.97 -9.36 -0.20
N ILE A 264 8.33 -9.08 -1.45
CA ILE A 264 7.54 -9.49 -2.62
C ILE A 264 7.57 -11.01 -2.81
N LEU A 265 8.75 -11.62 -2.69
CA LEU A 265 8.90 -13.07 -2.77
C LEU A 265 8.16 -13.79 -1.63
N GLY A 266 8.21 -13.23 -0.43
CA GLY A 266 7.50 -13.73 0.73
C GLY A 266 5.98 -13.64 0.56
N ALA A 267 5.45 -12.50 0.12
CA ALA A 267 4.03 -12.38 -0.19
C ALA A 267 3.58 -13.37 -1.29
N ARG A 268 4.45 -13.62 -2.28
CA ARG A 268 4.22 -14.62 -3.33
C ARG A 268 4.09 -16.03 -2.73
N GLN A 269 5.05 -16.44 -1.90
CA GLN A 269 5.09 -17.80 -1.35
C GLN A 269 4.07 -18.02 -0.23
N TYR A 270 3.99 -17.11 0.73
CA TYR A 270 3.26 -17.33 1.98
C TYR A 270 1.80 -16.88 1.90
N CYS A 271 1.50 -15.77 1.22
CA CYS A 271 0.13 -15.28 1.09
C CYS A 271 -0.54 -15.81 -0.18
N MET A 272 0.13 -15.66 -1.33
CA MET A 272 -0.44 -16.03 -2.63
C MET A 272 -0.29 -17.52 -2.97
N LYS A 273 0.54 -18.25 -2.21
CA LYS A 273 0.84 -19.67 -2.44
C LYS A 273 1.36 -19.95 -3.87
N GLU A 274 2.03 -18.97 -4.45
CA GLU A 274 2.64 -19.04 -5.78
C GLU A 274 4.07 -19.58 -5.67
N ASN A 275 4.41 -20.64 -6.41
CA ASN A 275 5.76 -21.20 -6.39
C ASN A 275 6.77 -20.20 -7.00
N LEU A 276 8.02 -20.19 -6.53
CA LEU A 276 9.06 -19.37 -7.14
C LEU A 276 9.44 -19.85 -8.55
N SER A 277 9.27 -21.15 -8.83
CA SER A 277 9.55 -21.75 -10.14
C SER A 277 8.68 -21.17 -11.26
N THR A 278 7.53 -20.57 -10.94
CA THR A 278 6.62 -19.97 -11.92
C THR A 278 6.94 -18.50 -12.24
N LEU A 279 7.98 -17.91 -11.64
CA LEU A 279 8.44 -16.55 -11.94
C LEU A 279 8.70 -16.29 -13.45
N PRO A 280 9.34 -17.21 -14.22
CA PRO A 280 9.52 -17.01 -15.66
C PRO A 280 8.19 -16.88 -16.41
N LYS A 281 7.19 -17.68 -16.03
CA LYS A 281 5.83 -17.60 -16.60
C LYS A 281 5.17 -16.27 -16.23
N ALA A 282 5.27 -15.85 -14.97
CA ALA A 282 4.73 -14.58 -14.50
C ALA A 282 5.35 -13.38 -15.25
N ARG A 283 6.68 -13.38 -15.46
CA ARG A 283 7.38 -12.35 -16.26
C ARG A 283 6.92 -12.32 -17.72
N ARG A 284 6.69 -13.48 -18.34
CA ARG A 284 6.13 -13.56 -19.70
C ARG A 284 4.72 -12.96 -19.74
N HIS A 285 3.86 -13.32 -18.77
CA HIS A 285 2.52 -12.75 -18.65
C HIS A 285 2.57 -11.23 -18.47
N GLN A 286 3.45 -10.73 -17.60
CA GLN A 286 3.63 -9.29 -17.39
C GLN A 286 4.03 -8.57 -18.68
N LYS A 287 4.93 -9.13 -19.49
CA LYS A 287 5.31 -8.55 -20.80
C LYS A 287 4.11 -8.45 -21.75
N ILE A 288 3.22 -9.44 -21.75
CA ILE A 288 1.98 -9.38 -22.53
C ILE A 288 1.07 -8.28 -21.98
N MET A 289 0.88 -8.21 -20.65
CA MET A 289 0.09 -7.16 -20.01
C MET A 289 0.66 -5.76 -20.27
N TYR A 290 1.99 -5.62 -20.36
CA TYR A 290 2.64 -4.37 -20.75
C TYR A 290 2.26 -3.96 -22.17
N VAL A 291 2.32 -4.88 -23.15
CA VAL A 291 1.89 -4.60 -24.52
C VAL A 291 0.40 -4.23 -24.56
N VAL A 292 -0.45 -4.96 -23.84
CA VAL A 292 -1.89 -4.63 -23.74
C VAL A 292 -2.08 -3.23 -23.16
N HIS A 293 -1.36 -2.89 -22.09
CA HIS A 293 -1.43 -1.59 -21.45
C HIS A 293 -1.02 -0.46 -22.40
N VAL A 294 0.16 -0.58 -23.01
CA VAL A 294 0.70 0.42 -23.95
C VAL A 294 -0.24 0.61 -25.14
N THR A 295 -0.69 -0.48 -25.76
CA THR A 295 -1.64 -0.42 -26.87
C THR A 295 -2.96 0.23 -26.46
N THR A 296 -3.51 -0.12 -25.30
CA THR A 296 -4.76 0.47 -24.79
C THR A 296 -4.61 1.97 -24.57
N VAL A 297 -3.48 2.40 -23.98
CA VAL A 297 -3.19 3.83 -23.73
C VAL A 297 -3.10 4.60 -25.05
N TYR A 298 -2.35 4.09 -26.03
CA TYR A 298 -2.24 4.75 -27.34
C TYR A 298 -3.56 4.77 -28.10
N LEU A 299 -4.34 3.69 -28.09
CA LEU A 299 -5.67 3.65 -28.70
C LEU A 299 -6.64 4.64 -28.03
N PHE A 300 -6.56 4.79 -26.71
CA PHE A 300 -7.36 5.77 -25.97
C PHE A 300 -7.03 7.20 -26.39
N TYR A 301 -5.75 7.57 -26.41
CA TYR A 301 -5.33 8.90 -26.86
C TYR A 301 -5.65 9.15 -28.34
N PHE A 302 -5.45 8.15 -29.20
CA PHE A 302 -5.86 8.22 -30.60
C PHE A 302 -7.37 8.46 -30.73
N GLY A 303 -8.19 7.74 -29.96
CA GLY A 303 -9.65 7.91 -29.93
C GLY A 303 -10.07 9.32 -29.48
N ILE A 304 -9.43 9.86 -28.45
CA ILE A 304 -9.65 11.26 -28.01
C ILE A 304 -9.29 12.24 -29.12
N LEU A 305 -8.12 12.10 -29.73
CA LEU A 305 -7.67 13.00 -30.81
C LEU A 305 -8.61 12.92 -32.02
N TYR A 306 -9.03 11.72 -32.40
CA TYR A 306 -10.00 11.49 -33.47
C TYR A 306 -11.36 12.13 -33.13
N PHE A 307 -11.84 11.99 -31.89
CA PHE A 307 -13.07 12.63 -31.45
C PHE A 307 -12.98 14.16 -31.51
N ILE A 308 -11.88 14.74 -31.04
CA ILE A 308 -11.65 16.19 -31.09
C ILE A 308 -11.57 16.68 -32.54
N TYR A 309 -10.83 16.00 -33.41
CA TYR A 309 -10.73 16.36 -34.83
C TYR A 309 -12.10 16.40 -35.51
N ASN A 310 -12.97 15.43 -35.23
CA ASN A 310 -14.28 15.37 -35.87
C ASN A 310 -15.31 16.34 -35.29
N ASN A 311 -15.19 16.72 -34.01
CA ASN A 311 -16.23 17.48 -33.30
C ASN A 311 -15.83 18.94 -32.98
N VAL A 312 -14.56 19.30 -33.14
CA VAL A 312 -14.05 20.66 -32.89
C VAL A 312 -13.60 21.27 -34.22
N GLY A 313 -14.49 22.06 -34.84
CA GLY A 313 -14.27 22.61 -36.18
C GLY A 313 -12.98 23.43 -36.35
N ILE A 314 -12.55 24.14 -35.30
CA ILE A 314 -11.28 24.89 -35.30
C ILE A 314 -10.07 23.95 -35.40
N VAL A 315 -10.08 22.84 -34.66
CA VAL A 315 -8.98 21.87 -34.66
C VAL A 315 -8.88 21.18 -36.03
N LYS A 316 -10.04 20.87 -36.63
CA LYS A 316 -10.11 20.33 -38.00
C LYS A 316 -9.49 21.28 -39.02
N LEU A 317 -9.93 22.54 -39.03
CA LEU A 317 -9.39 23.57 -39.94
C LEU A 317 -7.88 23.76 -39.78
N CYS A 318 -7.37 23.83 -38.55
CA CYS A 318 -5.93 23.98 -38.30
C CYS A 318 -5.14 22.74 -38.77
N LEU A 319 -5.62 21.53 -38.51
CA LEU A 319 -4.94 20.30 -38.92
C LEU A 319 -4.98 20.10 -40.44
N ASP A 320 -6.11 20.38 -41.09
CA ASP A 320 -6.23 20.30 -42.54
C ASP A 320 -5.28 21.33 -43.21
N TYR A 321 -5.21 22.56 -42.69
CA TYR A 321 -4.27 23.60 -43.15
C TYR A 321 -2.80 23.19 -43.01
N VAL A 322 -2.41 22.63 -41.85
CA VAL A 322 -1.04 22.11 -41.64
C VAL A 322 -0.75 20.94 -42.59
N THR A 323 -1.73 20.07 -42.81
CA THR A 323 -1.59 18.92 -43.72
C THR A 323 -1.38 19.39 -45.16
N ASP A 324 -2.10 20.43 -45.59
CA ASP A 324 -1.94 21.03 -46.92
C ASP A 324 -0.59 21.72 -47.09
N ILE A 325 -0.08 22.41 -46.06
CA ILE A 325 1.30 22.93 -46.05
C ILE A 325 2.30 21.79 -46.19
N ILE A 326 2.16 20.71 -45.41
CA ILE A 326 3.09 19.57 -45.45
C ILE A 326 3.07 18.88 -46.82
N LYS A 327 1.89 18.71 -47.44
CA LYS A 327 1.76 18.17 -48.80
C LYS A 327 2.39 19.08 -49.85
N SER A 328 2.37 20.39 -49.64
CA SER A 328 3.00 21.38 -50.52
C SER A 328 4.54 21.42 -50.40
N LEU A 329 5.13 20.80 -49.38
CA LEU A 329 6.59 20.72 -49.25
C LEU A 329 7.18 19.80 -50.33
N PRO A 330 8.22 20.26 -51.07
CA PRO A 330 8.70 19.58 -52.28
C PRO A 330 9.23 18.16 -52.04
N LEU A 331 9.78 17.88 -50.86
CA LEU A 331 10.28 16.55 -50.47
C LEU A 331 9.15 15.54 -50.22
N ILE A 332 8.04 15.98 -49.63
CA ILE A 332 6.91 15.11 -49.23
C ILE A 332 5.90 15.00 -50.37
N GLY A 333 5.63 16.10 -51.07
CA GLY A 333 4.78 16.12 -52.27
C GLY A 333 5.32 15.21 -53.38
N GLY A 334 6.63 15.22 -53.63
CA GLY A 334 7.27 14.33 -54.61
C GLY A 334 7.29 12.86 -54.20
N LEU A 335 7.25 12.55 -52.90
CA LEU A 335 7.18 11.19 -52.36
C LEU A 335 5.74 10.63 -52.44
N LEU A 336 4.73 11.45 -52.14
CA LEU A 336 3.32 11.09 -52.24
C LEU A 336 2.87 10.88 -53.69
N GLN A 337 3.38 11.67 -54.65
CA GLN A 337 3.14 11.46 -56.08
C GLN A 337 3.71 10.12 -56.60
N LYS A 338 4.78 9.61 -55.98
CA LYS A 338 5.38 8.31 -56.33
C LYS A 338 4.68 7.11 -55.67
N ILE A 339 3.87 7.34 -54.64
CA ILE A 339 3.17 6.29 -53.88
C ILE A 339 1.74 6.05 -54.41
N HIS A 340 1.20 6.95 -55.24
CA HIS A 340 -0.04 6.70 -55.97
C HIS A 340 0.19 5.72 -57.15
N LEU A 341 -0.03 4.43 -56.86
CA LEU A 341 -0.54 3.41 -57.77
C LEU A 341 -2.04 3.23 -57.50
#